data_AF-A0A4R1LB63-F1
#
_entry.id   AF-A0A4R1LB63-F1
#
_cell.length_a   1.000
_cell.length_b   1.000
_cell.length_c   1.000
_cell.angle_alpha   90.00
_cell.angle_beta   90.00
_cell.angle_gamma   90.00
#
_symmetry.space_group_name_H-M   'P 1'
#
loop_
_entity.id
_entity.type
_entity.pdbx_description
1 polymer ?
#
loop_
_entity_poly.entity_id
_entity_poly.type
_entity_poly.pdbx_seq_one_letter_code
_entity_poly.pdbx_strand_id
1 'polypeptide(L)'
;MLAGAGLYGSLPGHDWISKVSMSSAYVSLALIGLTLAVGPWRTIMKQKMPVSQDLRRDLGIWAGITGLLHTVVGINVHLRGRPWLYFIYEHPERHAFPLRHDQFGFANESGLIASLLLAMLLATSNDWSLRRLGTPGWKKLQRWSYGMFALVVLHGILFQLVEKQRLPLVLTFAILAGCTLVLQGAGYLRRRRSFRG
;
A
#
# COMPACT_ATOMS: atom_id res chain seq x y z
N MET A 1 8.45 -13.31 0.15
CA MET A 1 7.96 -12.43 -0.93
C MET A 1 7.25 -13.21 -2.04
N LEU A 2 7.78 -14.36 -2.48
CA LEU A 2 7.14 -15.20 -3.51
C LEU A 2 5.89 -15.98 -3.04
N ALA A 3 5.66 -16.10 -1.73
CA ALA A 3 4.56 -16.92 -1.20
C ALA A 3 3.17 -16.40 -1.61
N GLY A 4 2.87 -15.09 -1.50
CA GLY A 4 1.54 -14.55 -1.86
C GLY A 4 1.27 -14.52 -3.37
N ALA A 5 2.26 -14.10 -4.16
CA ALA A 5 2.19 -14.11 -5.63
C ALA A 5 2.12 -15.56 -6.19
N GLY A 6 2.91 -16.47 -5.63
CA GLY A 6 2.88 -17.90 -5.98
C GLY A 6 1.57 -18.58 -5.57
N LEU A 7 1.02 -18.24 -4.39
CA LEU A 7 -0.28 -18.75 -3.93
C LEU A 7 -1.41 -18.34 -4.86
N TYR A 8 -1.48 -17.08 -5.29
CA TYR A 8 -2.56 -16.65 -6.18
C TYR A 8 -2.35 -17.14 -7.63
N GLY A 9 -1.11 -17.10 -8.15
CA GLY A 9 -0.81 -17.54 -9.51
C GLY A 9 -1.14 -19.01 -9.78
N SER A 10 -1.09 -19.84 -8.73
CA SER A 10 -1.42 -21.27 -8.75
C SER A 10 -2.91 -21.59 -8.55
N LEU A 11 -3.77 -20.60 -8.27
CA LEU A 11 -5.21 -20.85 -8.14
C LEU A 11 -5.84 -21.12 -9.52
N PRO A 12 -6.52 -22.26 -9.70
CA PRO A 12 -7.25 -22.54 -10.94
C PRO A 12 -8.46 -21.59 -11.11
N GLY A 13 -8.80 -21.27 -12.36
CA GLY A 13 -10.03 -20.55 -12.74
C GLY A 13 -9.97 -19.03 -12.85
N HIS A 14 -8.83 -18.38 -12.54
CA HIS A 14 -8.69 -16.92 -12.70
C HIS A 14 -7.94 -16.55 -13.97
N ASP A 15 -8.38 -15.49 -14.64
CA ASP A 15 -7.71 -14.93 -15.80
C ASP A 15 -6.36 -14.29 -15.45
N TRP A 16 -5.55 -14.00 -16.46
CA TRP A 16 -4.21 -13.46 -16.26
C TRP A 16 -4.23 -12.06 -15.65
N ILE A 17 -5.26 -11.24 -15.93
CA ILE A 17 -5.41 -9.88 -15.37
C ILE A 17 -5.57 -9.96 -13.85
N SER A 18 -6.45 -10.83 -13.36
CA SER A 18 -6.64 -11.05 -11.92
C SER A 18 -5.36 -11.57 -11.28
N LYS A 19 -4.64 -12.50 -11.93
CA LYS A 19 -3.38 -13.05 -11.43
C LYS A 19 -2.29 -12.00 -11.27
N VAL A 20 -2.10 -11.15 -12.27
CA VAL A 20 -1.12 -10.06 -12.24
C VAL A 20 -1.52 -9.01 -11.20
N SER A 21 -2.80 -8.63 -11.17
CA SER A 21 -3.33 -7.67 -10.19
C SER A 21 -3.08 -8.13 -8.75
N MET A 22 -3.46 -9.36 -8.41
CA MET A 22 -3.32 -9.88 -7.06
C MET A 22 -1.86 -10.12 -6.68
N SER A 23 -1.04 -10.65 -7.59
CA SER A 23 0.38 -10.87 -7.33
C SER A 23 1.11 -9.55 -7.06
N SER A 24 0.86 -8.53 -7.87
CA SER A 24 1.46 -7.20 -7.70
C SER A 24 0.98 -6.50 -6.42
N ALA A 25 -0.29 -6.66 -6.02
CA ALA A 25 -0.81 -6.16 -4.74
C ALA A 25 -0.04 -6.72 -3.54
N TYR A 26 0.10 -8.04 -3.44
CA TYR A 26 0.77 -8.67 -2.30
C TYR A 26 2.27 -8.39 -2.27
N VAL A 27 2.92 -8.31 -3.44
CA VAL A 27 4.33 -7.90 -3.54
C VAL A 27 4.48 -6.46 -3.06
N SER A 28 3.62 -5.54 -3.52
CA SER A 28 3.65 -4.14 -3.09
C SER A 28 3.41 -4.01 -1.58
N LEU A 29 2.39 -4.68 -1.02
CA LEU A 29 2.11 -4.65 0.42
C LEU A 29 3.30 -5.14 1.25
N ALA A 30 3.97 -6.22 0.83
CA ALA A 30 5.16 -6.72 1.49
C ALA A 30 6.32 -5.71 1.43
N LEU A 31 6.55 -5.08 0.28
CA LEU A 31 7.59 -4.07 0.10
C LEU A 31 7.31 -2.79 0.89
N ILE A 32 6.05 -2.35 0.96
CA ILE A 32 5.63 -1.23 1.83
C ILE A 32 5.90 -1.59 3.29
N GLY A 33 5.51 -2.79 3.73
CA GLY A 33 5.75 -3.27 5.08
C GLY A 33 7.25 -3.27 5.44
N LEU A 34 8.10 -3.80 4.56
CA LEU A 34 9.55 -3.76 4.75
C LEU A 34 10.11 -2.34 4.78
N THR A 35 9.66 -1.47 3.87
CA THR A 35 10.06 -0.04 3.82
C THR A 35 9.76 0.65 5.15
N LEU A 36 8.59 0.38 5.72
CA LEU A 36 8.14 0.92 6.99
C LEU A 36 8.86 0.29 8.20
N ALA A 37 9.26 -0.98 8.11
CA ALA A 37 9.97 -1.71 9.15
C ALA A 37 11.42 -1.25 9.36
N VAL A 38 12.08 -0.66 8.33
CA VAL A 38 13.48 -0.19 8.44
C VAL A 38 13.68 0.78 9.61
N GLY A 39 12.72 1.69 9.84
CA GLY A 39 12.81 2.69 10.92
C GLY A 39 12.77 2.09 12.33
N PRO A 40 11.71 1.33 12.69
CA PRO A 40 11.64 0.60 13.95
C PRO A 40 12.80 -0.35 14.18
N TRP A 41 13.18 -1.13 13.16
CA TRP A 41 14.28 -2.09 13.24
C TRP A 41 15.57 -1.41 13.73
N ARG A 42 15.95 -0.28 13.13
CA ARG A 42 17.16 0.45 13.53
C ARG A 42 17.04 1.10 14.90
N THR A 43 15.85 1.56 15.27
CA THR A 43 15.59 2.11 16.61
C THR A 43 15.75 1.04 17.69
N ILE A 44 15.28 -0.18 17.42
CA ILE A 44 15.45 -1.34 18.31
C ILE A 44 16.92 -1.73 18.40
N MET A 45 17.63 -1.74 17.27
CA MET A 45 19.06 -2.05 17.17
C MET A 45 20.01 -0.92 17.62
N LYS A 46 19.49 0.21 18.10
CA LYS A 46 20.26 1.39 18.55
C LYS A 46 21.26 1.94 17.50
N GLN A 47 20.93 1.82 16.20
CA GLN A 47 21.81 2.28 15.12
C GLN A 47 21.52 3.75 14.75
N LYS A 48 22.56 4.52 14.39
CA LYS A 48 22.41 5.88 13.83
C LYS A 48 21.58 5.82 12.55
N MET A 49 20.63 6.75 12.39
CA MET A 49 19.77 6.83 11.20
C MET A 49 20.30 7.88 10.21
N PRO A 50 20.82 7.48 9.04
CA PRO A 50 21.07 8.41 7.94
C PRO A 50 19.78 9.09 7.50
N VAL A 51 19.91 10.25 6.85
CA VAL A 51 18.77 11.05 6.37
C VAL A 51 17.94 10.29 5.32
N SER A 52 18.61 9.65 4.36
CA SER A 52 18.07 8.71 3.39
C SER A 52 18.91 7.45 3.46
N GLN A 53 18.27 6.27 3.46
CA GLN A 53 18.97 5.00 3.42
C GLN A 53 18.66 4.35 2.08
N ASP A 54 19.69 3.96 1.32
CA ASP A 54 19.50 3.36 0.00
C ASP A 54 18.55 2.17 0.07
N LEU A 55 18.73 1.28 1.07
CA LEU A 55 17.81 0.15 1.29
C LEU A 55 16.34 0.56 1.46
N ARG A 56 16.04 1.61 2.24
CA ARG A 56 14.65 2.06 2.44
C ARG A 56 14.10 2.67 1.16
N ARG A 57 14.93 3.42 0.43
CA ARG A 57 14.55 4.06 -0.83
C ARG A 57 14.28 3.01 -1.90
N ASP A 58 15.16 2.02 -2.05
CA ASP A 58 15.03 0.96 -3.06
C ASP A 58 13.78 0.11 -2.81
N LEU A 59 13.55 -0.30 -1.56
CA LEU A 59 12.31 -1.00 -1.19
C LEU A 59 11.07 -0.14 -1.47
N GLY A 60 11.14 1.16 -1.18
CA GLY A 60 10.05 2.10 -1.43
C GLY A 60 9.78 2.32 -2.93
N ILE A 61 10.83 2.35 -3.76
CA ILE A 61 10.71 2.47 -5.22
C ILE A 61 10.04 1.22 -5.79
N TRP A 62 10.50 0.03 -5.41
CA TRP A 62 9.89 -1.21 -5.86
C TRP A 62 8.45 -1.37 -5.35
N ALA A 63 8.17 -0.95 -4.11
CA ALA A 63 6.80 -0.85 -3.59
C ALA A 63 5.92 0.05 -4.47
N GLY A 64 6.44 1.22 -4.84
CA GLY A 64 5.78 2.17 -5.72
C GLY A 64 5.48 1.60 -7.10
N ILE A 65 6.48 1.03 -7.76
CA ILE A 65 6.34 0.44 -9.10
C ILE A 65 5.31 -0.69 -9.09
N THR A 66 5.43 -1.64 -8.14
CA THR A 66 4.52 -2.78 -8.05
C THR A 66 3.11 -2.38 -7.63
N GLY A 67 2.97 -1.37 -6.78
CA GLY A 67 1.66 -0.84 -6.37
C GLY A 67 0.96 -0.10 -7.51
N LEU A 68 1.68 0.69 -8.29
CA LEU A 68 1.10 1.34 -9.47
C LEU A 68 0.74 0.34 -10.58
N LEU A 69 1.56 -0.71 -10.77
CA LEU A 69 1.21 -1.83 -11.64
C LEU A 69 -0.11 -2.48 -11.18
N HIS A 70 -0.24 -2.76 -9.88
CA HIS A 70 -1.48 -3.27 -9.32
C HIS A 70 -2.66 -2.37 -9.63
N THR A 71 -2.53 -1.05 -9.47
CA THR A 71 -3.61 -0.10 -9.79
C THR A 71 -3.99 -0.15 -11.27
N VAL A 72 -3.01 -0.06 -12.18
CA VAL A 72 -3.26 -0.06 -13.64
C VAL A 72 -3.95 -1.35 -14.09
N VAL A 73 -3.54 -2.50 -13.55
CA VAL A 73 -4.16 -3.79 -13.88
C VAL A 73 -5.49 -3.97 -13.14
N GLY A 74 -5.57 -3.54 -11.88
CA GLY A 74 -6.70 -3.72 -10.97
C GLY A 74 -7.97 -3.01 -11.39
N ILE A 75 -7.86 -1.80 -11.97
CA ILE A 75 -9.01 -1.07 -12.53
C ILE A 75 -9.67 -1.80 -13.73
N ASN A 76 -9.04 -2.87 -14.23
CA ASN A 76 -9.53 -3.68 -15.34
C ASN A 76 -10.05 -5.05 -14.90
N VAL A 77 -10.07 -5.38 -13.60
CA VAL A 77 -10.43 -6.73 -13.10
C VAL A 77 -11.95 -6.97 -13.10
N HIS A 78 -12.74 -6.06 -12.52
CA HIS A 78 -14.16 -6.24 -12.22
C HIS A 78 -15.09 -5.72 -13.31
N LEU A 79 -14.83 -4.52 -13.84
CA LEU A 79 -15.75 -3.82 -14.77
C LEU A 79 -15.15 -3.62 -16.16
N ARG A 80 -14.20 -4.48 -16.55
CA ARG A 80 -13.50 -4.57 -17.86
C ARG A 80 -13.94 -3.54 -18.91
N GLY A 81 -13.09 -2.54 -19.16
CA GLY A 81 -13.35 -1.51 -20.17
C GLY A 81 -14.24 -0.36 -19.70
N ARG A 82 -14.81 -0.43 -18.48
CA ARG A 82 -15.61 0.65 -17.86
C ARG A 82 -15.05 1.08 -16.49
N PRO A 83 -13.77 1.49 -16.39
CA PRO A 83 -13.11 1.76 -15.11
C PRO A 83 -13.75 2.91 -14.30
N TRP A 84 -14.48 3.83 -14.94
CA TRP A 84 -15.18 4.91 -14.23
C TRP A 84 -16.27 4.38 -13.28
N LEU A 85 -16.85 3.20 -13.55
CA LEU A 85 -17.89 2.59 -12.71
C LEU A 85 -17.37 2.04 -11.37
N TYR A 86 -16.05 2.03 -11.19
CA TYR A 86 -15.44 1.79 -9.88
C TYR A 86 -15.73 2.93 -8.90
N PHE A 87 -15.97 4.13 -9.42
CA PHE A 87 -16.09 5.37 -8.64
C PHE A 87 -17.46 6.04 -8.76
N ILE A 88 -18.24 5.71 -9.80
CA ILE A 88 -19.55 6.32 -10.08
C ILE A 88 -20.56 5.19 -10.29
N TYR A 89 -21.80 5.37 -9.81
CA TYR A 89 -22.87 4.40 -10.11
C TYR A 89 -23.21 4.38 -11.60
N GLU A 90 -23.59 3.23 -12.13
CA GLU A 90 -24.01 3.09 -13.54
C GLU A 90 -25.30 3.86 -13.85
N HIS A 91 -26.15 4.00 -12.83
CA HIS A 91 -27.40 4.78 -12.86
C HIS A 91 -27.34 5.88 -11.79
N PRO A 92 -26.59 6.97 -12.00
CA PRO A 92 -26.43 8.05 -11.03
C PRO A 92 -27.76 8.68 -10.63
N GLU A 93 -28.74 8.72 -11.54
CA GLU A 93 -30.08 9.27 -11.34
C GLU A 93 -30.89 8.56 -10.24
N ARG A 94 -30.50 7.32 -9.90
CA ARG A 94 -31.14 6.53 -8.83
C ARG A 94 -30.54 6.79 -7.44
N HIS A 95 -29.52 7.65 -7.37
CA HIS A 95 -28.76 7.92 -6.15
C HIS A 95 -28.74 9.42 -5.87
N ALA A 96 -28.82 9.81 -4.60
CA ALA A 96 -28.73 11.21 -4.20
C ALA A 96 -27.37 11.84 -4.53
N PHE A 97 -26.33 11.00 -4.67
CA PHE A 97 -24.97 11.43 -4.99
C PHE A 97 -24.36 10.48 -6.03
N PRO A 98 -23.68 11.01 -7.07
CA PRO A 98 -23.20 10.19 -8.19
C PRO A 98 -21.99 9.32 -7.81
N LEU A 99 -21.17 9.73 -6.84
CA LEU A 99 -20.04 8.91 -6.39
C LEU A 99 -20.51 7.66 -5.66
N ARG A 100 -19.82 6.58 -5.96
CA ARG A 100 -20.10 5.25 -5.45
C ARG A 100 -19.64 5.15 -3.99
N HIS A 101 -20.61 5.03 -3.09
CA HIS A 101 -20.40 5.00 -1.64
C HIS A 101 -20.84 3.66 -1.02
N ASP A 102 -20.99 2.62 -1.83
CA ASP A 102 -21.10 1.25 -1.33
C ASP A 102 -19.72 0.70 -0.94
N GLN A 103 -19.67 -0.52 -0.40
CA GLN A 103 -18.41 -1.14 0.04
C GLN A 103 -17.38 -1.25 -1.10
N PHE A 104 -17.84 -1.51 -2.34
CA PHE A 104 -16.98 -1.56 -3.51
C PHE A 104 -16.41 -0.18 -3.86
N GLY A 105 -17.26 0.86 -3.83
CA GLY A 105 -16.86 2.26 -4.01
C GLY A 105 -15.80 2.69 -2.99
N PHE A 106 -16.06 2.49 -1.70
CA PHE A 106 -15.07 2.80 -0.65
C PHE A 106 -13.77 2.03 -0.80
N ALA A 107 -13.83 0.77 -1.25
CA ALA A 107 -12.62 -0.01 -1.54
C ALA A 107 -11.80 0.67 -2.64
N ASN A 108 -12.44 1.11 -3.72
CA ASN A 108 -11.76 1.74 -4.85
C ASN A 108 -11.29 3.16 -4.56
N GLU A 109 -12.08 3.98 -3.87
CA GLU A 109 -11.71 5.33 -3.48
C GLU A 109 -10.48 5.34 -2.55
N SER A 110 -10.46 4.47 -1.54
CA SER A 110 -9.29 4.32 -0.67
C SER A 110 -8.04 3.85 -1.43
N GLY A 111 -8.21 2.91 -2.38
CA GLY A 111 -7.15 2.44 -3.28
C GLY A 111 -6.62 3.53 -4.21
N LEU A 112 -7.49 4.37 -4.76
CA LEU A 112 -7.13 5.50 -5.62
C LEU A 112 -6.34 6.55 -4.85
N ILE A 113 -6.84 6.98 -3.68
CA ILE A 113 -6.13 7.95 -2.84
C ILE A 113 -4.77 7.39 -2.41
N ALA A 114 -4.70 6.10 -2.04
CA ALA A 114 -3.43 5.45 -1.74
C ALA A 114 -2.46 5.48 -2.93
N SER A 115 -2.97 5.22 -4.15
CA SER A 115 -2.18 5.21 -5.38
C SER A 115 -1.65 6.59 -5.75
N LEU A 116 -2.43 7.65 -5.54
CA LEU A 116 -1.99 9.03 -5.74
C LEU A 116 -0.89 9.42 -4.75
N LEU A 117 -1.04 9.05 -3.47
CA LEU A 117 0.01 9.23 -2.48
C LEU A 117 1.27 8.42 -2.82
N LEU A 118 1.10 7.18 -3.27
CA LEU A 118 2.20 6.32 -3.68
C LEU A 118 2.95 6.89 -4.88
N ALA A 119 2.25 7.39 -5.89
CA ALA A 119 2.83 8.06 -7.05
C ALA A 119 3.62 9.31 -6.65
N MET A 120 3.07 10.14 -5.76
CA MET A 120 3.75 11.31 -5.20
C MET A 120 5.02 10.91 -4.43
N LEU A 121 4.95 9.87 -3.59
CA LEU A 121 6.10 9.38 -2.82
C LEU A 121 7.18 8.82 -3.74
N LEU A 122 6.79 8.05 -4.77
CA LEU A 122 7.70 7.50 -5.78
C LEU A 122 8.38 8.63 -6.59
N ALA A 123 7.61 9.58 -7.10
CA ALA A 123 8.10 10.72 -7.87
C ALA A 123 9.08 11.59 -7.08
N THR A 124 9.00 11.59 -5.75
CA THR A 124 9.91 12.33 -4.86
C THR A 124 11.01 11.47 -4.22
N SER A 125 11.14 10.20 -4.60
CA SER A 125 12.16 9.28 -4.10
C SER A 125 13.47 9.35 -4.88
N ASN A 126 13.94 10.56 -5.18
CA ASN A 126 15.19 10.81 -5.92
C ASN A 126 16.00 11.95 -5.29
N ASP A 127 17.29 12.01 -5.61
CA ASP A 127 18.22 13.00 -5.02
C ASP A 127 17.90 14.44 -5.45
N TRP A 128 17.33 14.63 -6.64
CA TRP A 128 16.93 15.94 -7.12
C TRP A 128 15.83 16.54 -6.22
N SER A 129 14.78 15.76 -5.93
CA SER A 129 13.71 16.18 -5.01
C SER A 129 14.22 16.41 -3.60
N LEU A 130 15.13 15.57 -3.10
CA LEU A 130 15.75 15.77 -1.78
C LEU A 130 16.53 17.08 -1.70
N ARG A 131 17.34 17.40 -2.72
CA ARG A 131 18.08 18.67 -2.81
C ARG A 131 17.15 19.87 -2.94
N ARG A 132 16.09 19.75 -3.76
CA ARG A 132 15.15 20.86 -4.04
C ARG A 132 14.25 21.21 -2.87
N LEU A 133 13.77 20.22 -2.12
CA LEU A 133 12.86 20.39 -0.98
C LEU A 133 13.60 20.57 0.36
N GLY A 134 14.89 20.22 0.40
CA GLY A 134 15.67 20.11 1.62
C GLY A 134 15.24 18.94 2.51
N THR A 135 16.11 18.57 3.44
CA THR A 135 15.88 17.43 4.35
C THR A 135 14.55 17.52 5.13
N PRO A 136 14.18 18.66 5.75
CA PRO A 136 12.94 18.74 6.54
C PRO A 136 11.69 18.62 5.67
N GLY A 137 11.64 19.32 4.53
CA GLY A 137 10.51 19.31 3.60
C GLY A 137 10.30 17.93 2.98
N TRP A 138 11.39 17.32 2.49
CA TRP A 138 11.35 15.96 1.94
C TRP A 138 10.88 14.94 2.99
N LYS A 139 11.38 15.01 4.23
CA LYS A 139 10.92 14.12 5.31
C LYS A 139 9.44 14.32 5.66
N LYS A 140 8.93 15.56 5.62
CA LYS A 140 7.50 15.84 5.85
C LYS A 140 6.66 15.16 4.77
N LEU A 141 7.07 15.27 3.51
CA LEU A 141 6.40 14.60 2.39
C LEU A 141 6.44 13.07 2.53
N GLN A 142 7.61 12.51 2.82
CA GLN A 142 7.80 11.07 2.97
C GLN A 142 7.04 10.47 4.17
N ARG A 143 6.61 11.26 5.15
CA ARG A 143 5.72 10.80 6.24
C ARG A 143 4.31 10.46 5.77
N TRP A 144 3.89 10.92 4.60
CA TRP A 144 2.64 10.45 4.00
C TRP A 144 2.64 8.95 3.69
N SER A 145 3.79 8.27 3.77
CA SER A 145 3.87 6.81 3.73
C SER A 145 2.99 6.12 4.78
N TYR A 146 2.79 6.75 5.96
CA TYR A 146 1.91 6.20 7.00
C TYR A 146 0.43 6.30 6.62
N GLY A 147 0.00 7.46 6.08
CA GLY A 147 -1.36 7.65 5.58
C GLY A 147 -1.66 6.76 4.38
N MET A 148 -0.71 6.67 3.44
CA MET A 148 -0.77 5.75 2.30
C MET A 148 -0.92 4.30 2.77
N PHE A 149 -0.11 3.84 3.73
CA PHE A 149 -0.22 2.48 4.26
C PHE A 149 -1.57 2.22 4.93
N ALA A 150 -2.09 3.18 5.71
CA ALA A 150 -3.42 3.05 6.31
C ALA A 150 -4.52 2.89 5.25
N LEU A 151 -4.46 3.66 4.17
CA LEU A 151 -5.39 3.54 3.04
C LEU A 151 -5.24 2.21 2.29
N VAL A 152 -4.01 1.72 2.08
CA VAL A 152 -3.76 0.39 1.48
C VAL A 152 -4.35 -0.73 2.35
N VAL A 153 -4.20 -0.65 3.67
CA VAL A 153 -4.78 -1.63 4.60
C VAL A 153 -6.32 -1.55 4.56
N LEU A 154 -6.90 -0.35 4.56
CA LEU A 154 -8.33 -0.17 4.43
C LEU A 154 -8.87 -0.76 3.12
N HIS A 155 -8.27 -0.39 1.99
CA HIS A 155 -8.57 -0.92 0.66
C HIS A 155 -8.53 -2.45 0.65
N GLY A 156 -7.45 -3.03 1.19
CA GLY A 156 -7.29 -4.48 1.29
C GLY A 156 -8.38 -5.14 2.14
N ILE A 157 -8.69 -4.60 3.32
CA ILE A 157 -9.78 -5.13 4.18
C ILE A 157 -11.11 -5.10 3.44
N LEU A 158 -11.45 -3.98 2.78
CA LEU A 158 -12.70 -3.84 2.06
C LEU A 158 -12.80 -4.87 0.92
N PHE A 159 -11.74 -5.09 0.15
CA PHE A 159 -11.73 -6.11 -0.91
C PHE A 159 -11.75 -7.54 -0.39
N GLN A 160 -11.20 -7.83 0.80
CA GLN A 160 -11.33 -9.15 1.42
C GLN A 160 -12.80 -9.48 1.72
N LEU A 161 -13.59 -8.46 2.09
CA LEU A 161 -15.01 -8.58 2.36
C LEU A 161 -15.84 -8.64 1.08
N VAL A 162 -15.58 -7.76 0.11
CA VAL A 162 -16.28 -7.69 -1.18
C VAL A 162 -16.12 -9.01 -1.96
N GLU A 163 -14.89 -9.51 -2.07
CA GLU A 163 -14.59 -10.72 -2.84
C GLU A 163 -14.78 -12.03 -2.06
N LYS A 164 -15.12 -11.95 -0.76
CA LYS A 164 -15.17 -13.11 0.15
C LYS A 164 -13.94 -14.00 -0.01
N GLN A 165 -12.77 -13.38 0.17
CA GLN A 165 -11.49 -13.96 -0.20
C GLN A 165 -11.19 -15.28 0.51
N ARG A 166 -10.33 -16.08 -0.14
CA ARG A 166 -9.90 -17.37 0.41
C ARG A 166 -9.04 -17.18 1.66
N LEU A 167 -9.21 -18.07 2.64
CA LEU A 167 -8.50 -18.01 3.92
C LEU A 167 -6.98 -17.80 3.79
N PRO A 168 -6.23 -18.48 2.89
CA PRO A 168 -4.79 -18.24 2.76
C PRO A 168 -4.42 -16.79 2.39
N LEU A 169 -5.25 -16.13 1.58
CA LEU A 169 -5.06 -14.74 1.15
C LEU A 169 -5.41 -13.77 2.29
N VAL A 170 -6.45 -14.09 3.06
CA VAL A 170 -6.81 -13.37 4.29
C VAL A 170 -5.67 -13.43 5.31
N LEU A 171 -5.15 -14.63 5.58
CA LEU A 171 -4.04 -14.83 6.51
C LEU A 171 -2.76 -14.13 6.05
N THR A 172 -2.41 -14.23 4.76
CA THR A 172 -1.24 -13.56 4.20
C THR A 172 -1.34 -12.04 4.38
N PHE A 173 -2.49 -11.46 4.06
CA PHE A 173 -2.74 -10.03 4.26
C PHE A 173 -2.63 -9.64 5.73
N ALA A 174 -3.30 -10.38 6.63
CA ALA A 174 -3.31 -10.12 8.06
C ALA A 174 -1.90 -10.19 8.65
N ILE A 175 -1.08 -11.15 8.23
CA ILE A 175 0.32 -11.27 8.67
C ILE A 175 1.14 -10.07 8.18
N LEU A 176 1.08 -9.71 6.89
CA LEU A 176 1.87 -8.59 6.34
C LEU A 176 1.49 -7.25 6.99
N ALA A 177 0.20 -6.96 7.08
CA ALA A 177 -0.29 -5.73 7.71
C ALA A 177 -0.02 -5.73 9.23
N GLY A 178 -0.33 -6.84 9.91
CA GLY A 178 -0.16 -7.00 11.35
C GLY A 178 1.30 -6.89 11.80
N CYS A 179 2.22 -7.60 11.13
CA CYS A 179 3.65 -7.48 11.43
C CYS A 179 4.15 -6.04 11.26
N THR A 180 3.71 -5.35 10.20
CA THR A 180 4.08 -3.95 9.97
C THR A 180 3.60 -3.05 11.10
N LEU A 181 2.33 -3.19 11.54
CA LEU A 181 1.76 -2.41 12.63
C LEU A 181 2.47 -2.69 13.97
N VAL A 182 2.72 -3.97 14.29
CA VAL A 182 3.43 -4.38 15.51
C VAL A 182 4.84 -3.77 15.55
N LEU A 183 5.59 -3.85 14.45
CA LEU A 183 6.93 -3.28 14.37
C LEU A 183 6.89 -1.75 14.55
N GLN A 184 5.95 -1.06 13.91
CA GLN A 184 5.81 0.39 14.09
C GLN A 184 5.47 0.78 15.53
N GLY A 185 4.55 0.04 16.16
CA GLY A 185 4.21 0.23 17.57
C GLY A 185 5.41 0.02 18.49
N ALA A 186 6.15 -1.08 18.31
CA ALA A 186 7.36 -1.37 19.08
C ALA A 186 8.44 -0.29 18.91
N GLY A 187 8.68 0.16 17.68
CA GLY A 187 9.63 1.24 17.39
C GLY A 187 9.24 2.56 18.05
N TYR A 188 7.95 2.91 18.01
CA TYR A 188 7.42 4.11 18.66
C TYR A 188 7.57 4.08 20.18
N LEU A 189 7.21 2.96 20.82
CA LEU A 189 7.34 2.77 22.27
C LEU A 189 8.81 2.84 22.70
N ARG A 190 9.72 2.19 21.96
CA ARG A 190 11.17 2.23 22.23
C ARG A 190 11.72 3.65 22.15
N ARG A 191 11.32 4.41 21.13
CA ARG A 191 11.72 5.81 20.96
C ARG A 191 11.24 6.68 22.13
N ARG A 192 9.99 6.54 22.55
CA ARG A 192 9.44 7.28 23.71
C ARG A 192 10.20 7.01 25.01
N ARG A 193 10.60 5.76 25.26
CA ARG A 193 11.39 5.40 26.46
C ARG A 193 12.77 6.05 26.46
N SER A 194 13.43 6.13 25.30
CA SER A 194 14.76 6.75 25.18
C SER A 194 14.77 8.27 25.37
N PHE A 195 13.61 8.94 25.28
CA PHE A 195 13.50 10.39 25.53
C PHE A 195 13.14 10.72 27.00
N ARG A 196 12.75 9.72 27.79
CA ARG A 196 12.29 9.89 29.19
C ARG A 196 13.34 9.49 30.23
N GLY A 197 14.45 8.88 29.83
CA GLY A 197 15.59 8.55 30.68
C GLY A 197 16.84 9.17 30.12
#